data_AF-A0A1G6A037-F1
#
_entry.id   AF-A0A1G6A037-F1
#
_cell.length_a   1.000
_cell.length_b   1.000
_cell.length_c   1.000
_cell.angle_alpha   90.00
_cell.angle_beta   90.00
_cell.angle_gamma   90.00
#
_symmetry.space_group_name_H-M   'P 1'
#
loop_
_entity.id
_entity.type
_entity.pdbx_description
1 polymer ?
#
loop_
_entity_poly.entity_id
_entity_poly.type
_entity_poly.pdbx_seq_one_letter_code
_entity_poly.pdbx_strand_id
1 'polypeptide(L)'
;MLNNNELIDRVMDRISGKIAEELRKSMVQALEAELKQNITRTMMQGEFYRIMNSELQDGLKQIYKEISHAKKHDGQPMSTVGDGSQTSSLISEASDQLDEILIATEQAAVQVMDIVENQMELQAEMTAILERFRSGGARAVDVNALISTNQRLSDDFMRIMTALSFQDLTGQRIKKIIAAIKQVERITMDLFVSTGLKIKGLDEDPDRDIQILNTEARRKVSELKGPQTDTKQQDVDDLLAQLGLD
;
A
#
# COMPACT_ATOMS: atom_id res chain seq x y z
N MET A 1 61.31 -71.06 2.10
CA MET A 1 60.80 -69.69 2.31
C MET A 1 59.79 -69.28 1.21
N LEU A 2 58.79 -70.12 0.87
CA LEU A 2 57.80 -69.81 -0.19
C LEU A 2 56.36 -69.62 0.30
N ASN A 3 56.08 -69.84 1.59
CA ASN A 3 54.70 -69.86 2.10
C ASN A 3 54.18 -68.48 2.53
N ASN A 4 55.03 -67.44 2.51
CA ASN A 4 54.68 -66.13 3.07
C ASN A 4 54.04 -65.20 2.03
N ASN A 5 54.43 -65.28 0.74
CA ASN A 5 53.85 -64.44 -0.32
C ASN A 5 52.42 -64.87 -0.70
N GLU A 6 52.13 -66.17 -0.81
CA GLU A 6 50.76 -66.65 -1.08
C GLU A 6 49.78 -66.37 0.07
N LEU A 7 50.29 -66.25 1.30
CA LEU A 7 49.48 -65.87 2.45
C LEU A 7 49.16 -64.37 2.42
N ILE A 8 50.15 -63.54 2.06
CA ILE A 8 49.99 -62.10 1.91
C ILE A 8 49.05 -61.77 0.74
N ASP A 9 49.16 -62.45 -0.39
CA ASP A 9 48.25 -62.24 -1.54
C ASP A 9 46.81 -62.63 -1.23
N ARG A 10 46.58 -63.77 -0.55
CA ARG A 10 45.23 -64.16 -0.11
C ARG A 10 44.63 -63.24 0.94
N VAL A 11 45.47 -62.69 1.81
CA VAL A 11 45.05 -61.70 2.81
C VAL A 11 44.75 -60.37 2.14
N MET A 12 45.57 -59.93 1.17
CA MET A 12 45.34 -58.72 0.38
C MET A 12 44.07 -58.81 -0.46
N ASP A 13 43.81 -59.95 -1.09
CA ASP A 13 42.62 -60.13 -1.94
C ASP A 13 41.33 -60.16 -1.10
N ARG A 14 41.38 -60.79 0.09
CA ARG A 14 40.27 -60.72 1.07
C ARG A 14 40.05 -59.33 1.65
N ILE A 15 41.12 -58.60 1.95
CA ILE A 15 41.04 -57.24 2.48
C ILE A 15 40.51 -56.30 1.40
N SER A 16 41.00 -56.40 0.17
CA SER A 16 40.55 -55.60 -0.97
C SER A 16 39.08 -55.85 -1.29
N GLY A 17 38.64 -57.12 -1.29
CA GLY A 17 37.23 -57.46 -1.47
C GLY A 17 36.32 -56.91 -0.36
N LYS A 18 36.74 -57.02 0.91
CA LYS A 18 35.99 -56.45 2.04
C LYS A 18 35.93 -54.93 2.02
N ILE A 19 37.06 -54.27 1.75
CA ILE A 19 37.14 -52.81 1.68
C ILE A 19 36.28 -52.30 0.51
N ALA A 20 36.32 -52.97 -0.65
CA ALA A 20 35.49 -52.59 -1.79
C ALA A 20 33.99 -52.73 -1.47
N GLU A 21 33.60 -53.78 -0.76
CA GLU A 21 32.20 -54.00 -0.35
C GLU A 21 31.75 -52.96 0.69
N GLU A 22 32.58 -52.68 1.70
CA GLU A 22 32.32 -51.63 2.71
C GLU A 22 32.28 -50.23 2.11
N LEU A 23 33.22 -49.89 1.24
CA LEU A 23 33.23 -48.60 0.53
C LEU A 23 31.98 -48.45 -0.34
N ARG A 24 31.61 -49.48 -1.11
CA ARG A 24 30.39 -49.44 -1.93
C ARG A 24 29.15 -49.24 -1.06
N LYS A 25 29.06 -49.94 0.07
CA LYS A 25 27.93 -49.83 0.99
C LYS A 25 27.87 -48.45 1.65
N SER A 26 29.00 -47.94 2.12
CA SER A 26 29.14 -46.60 2.71
C SER A 26 28.81 -45.50 1.70
N MET A 27 29.31 -45.61 0.47
CA MET A 27 29.06 -44.63 -0.59
C MET A 27 27.61 -44.63 -1.05
N VAL A 28 26.96 -45.80 -1.12
CA VAL A 28 25.52 -45.89 -1.40
C VAL A 28 24.69 -45.29 -0.27
N GLN A 29 25.05 -45.54 1.00
CA GLN A 29 24.36 -44.93 2.13
C GLN A 29 24.55 -43.42 2.20
N ALA A 30 25.76 -42.92 1.93
CA ALA A 30 26.06 -41.49 1.87
C ALA A 30 25.32 -40.83 0.70
N LEU A 31 25.33 -41.44 -0.48
CA LEU A 31 24.60 -40.95 -1.65
C LEU A 31 23.09 -40.97 -1.42
N GLU A 32 22.53 -42.02 -0.82
CA GLU A 32 21.10 -42.06 -0.47
C GLU A 32 20.72 -40.99 0.55
N ALA A 33 21.55 -40.75 1.56
CA ALA A 33 21.33 -39.70 2.55
C ALA A 33 21.37 -38.31 1.91
N GLU A 34 22.38 -38.05 1.08
CA GLU A 34 22.58 -36.77 0.42
C GLU A 34 21.50 -36.50 -0.65
N LEU A 35 21.11 -37.53 -1.42
CA LEU A 35 20.03 -37.43 -2.39
C LEU A 35 18.68 -37.20 -1.70
N LYS A 36 18.39 -37.91 -0.60
CA LYS A 36 17.17 -37.67 0.21
C LYS A 36 17.14 -36.26 0.77
N GLN A 37 18.26 -35.77 1.30
CA GLN A 37 18.34 -34.41 1.84
C GLN A 37 18.15 -33.36 0.75
N ASN A 38 18.78 -33.53 -0.41
CA ASN A 38 18.71 -32.58 -1.52
C ASN A 38 17.32 -32.57 -2.21
N ILE A 39 16.71 -33.75 -2.40
CA ILE A 39 15.33 -33.86 -2.90
C ILE A 39 14.35 -33.23 -1.90
N THR A 40 14.50 -33.50 -0.60
CA THR A 40 13.64 -32.90 0.44
C THR A 40 13.76 -31.38 0.41
N ARG A 41 14.99 -30.85 0.36
CA ARG A 41 15.24 -29.40 0.29
C ARG A 41 14.63 -28.75 -0.95
N THR A 42 14.79 -29.38 -2.11
CA THR A 42 14.23 -28.87 -3.38
C THR A 42 12.70 -28.95 -3.39
N MET A 43 12.12 -30.03 -2.85
CA MET A 43 10.66 -30.16 -2.69
C MET A 43 10.11 -29.13 -1.70
N MET A 44 10.79 -28.88 -0.58
CA MET A 44 10.39 -27.86 0.38
C MET A 44 10.47 -26.44 -0.20
N GLN A 45 11.50 -26.13 -1.01
CA GLN A 45 11.53 -24.86 -1.74
C GLN A 45 10.34 -24.74 -2.72
N GLY A 46 10.00 -25.79 -3.46
CA GLY A 46 8.85 -25.80 -4.36
C GLY A 46 7.51 -25.60 -3.63
N GLU A 47 7.31 -26.32 -2.52
CA GLU A 47 6.16 -26.17 -1.60
C GLU A 47 6.09 -24.74 -1.03
N PHE A 48 7.24 -24.18 -0.62
CA PHE A 48 7.36 -22.82 -0.10
C PHE A 48 6.89 -21.78 -1.12
N TYR A 49 7.39 -21.83 -2.36
CA TYR A 49 6.93 -20.92 -3.40
C TYR A 49 5.43 -21.09 -3.68
N ARG A 50 4.90 -22.32 -3.60
CA ARG A 50 3.47 -22.57 -3.81
C ARG A 50 2.62 -22.01 -2.67
N ILE A 51 3.07 -22.16 -1.42
CA ILE A 51 2.42 -21.61 -0.23
C ILE A 51 2.50 -20.09 -0.24
N MET A 52 3.66 -19.50 -0.51
CA MET A 52 3.81 -18.06 -0.66
C MET A 52 2.88 -17.51 -1.74
N ASN A 53 2.78 -18.18 -2.89
CA ASN A 53 1.89 -17.75 -3.96
C ASN A 53 0.41 -17.83 -3.53
N SER A 54 0.02 -18.90 -2.82
CA SER A 54 -1.32 -19.06 -2.26
C SER A 54 -1.62 -18.01 -1.18
N GLU A 55 -0.66 -17.67 -0.33
CA GLU A 55 -0.84 -16.66 0.73
C GLU A 55 -0.79 -15.23 0.20
N LEU A 56 0.02 -14.96 -0.82
CA LEU A 56 -0.06 -13.72 -1.60
C LEU A 56 -1.45 -13.58 -2.17
N GLN A 57 -1.98 -14.64 -2.80
CA GLN A 57 -3.36 -14.65 -3.31
C GLN A 57 -4.41 -14.51 -2.21
N ASP A 58 -4.26 -15.16 -1.07
CA ASP A 58 -5.23 -15.05 0.04
C ASP A 58 -5.14 -13.70 0.75
N GLY A 59 -3.95 -13.14 0.89
CA GLY A 59 -3.74 -11.76 1.31
C GLY A 59 -4.44 -10.79 0.36
N LEU A 60 -4.21 -10.93 -0.95
CA LEU A 60 -4.92 -10.21 -2.01
C LEU A 60 -6.44 -10.39 -1.94
N LYS A 61 -6.96 -11.58 -1.59
CA LYS A 61 -8.40 -11.82 -1.36
C LYS A 61 -8.93 -11.16 -0.08
N GLN A 62 -8.13 -11.07 0.98
CA GLN A 62 -8.54 -10.41 2.22
C GLN A 62 -8.61 -8.88 2.01
N ILE A 63 -7.60 -8.35 1.32
CA ILE A 63 -7.56 -6.99 0.78
C ILE A 63 -8.82 -6.72 -0.06
N TYR A 64 -9.12 -7.61 -1.00
CA TYR A 64 -10.34 -7.56 -1.81
C TYR A 64 -11.63 -7.49 -0.97
N LYS A 65 -11.76 -8.29 0.09
CA LYS A 65 -12.95 -8.28 0.94
C LYS A 65 -13.11 -6.97 1.72
N GLU A 66 -12.05 -6.50 2.37
CA GLU A 66 -12.04 -5.22 3.11
C GLU A 66 -12.41 -4.04 2.20
N ILE A 67 -11.86 -4.02 0.98
CA ILE A 67 -12.16 -3.00 -0.03
C ILE A 67 -13.60 -3.11 -0.54
N SER A 68 -14.09 -4.33 -0.78
CA SER A 68 -15.48 -4.55 -1.21
C SER A 68 -16.51 -4.14 -0.14
N HIS A 69 -16.15 -4.23 1.14
CA HIS A 69 -16.96 -3.74 2.25
C HIS A 69 -16.97 -2.20 2.31
N ALA A 70 -15.87 -1.53 1.96
CA ALA A 70 -15.84 -0.08 1.78
C ALA A 70 -16.70 0.38 0.58
N LYS A 71 -16.70 -0.39 -0.52
CA LYS A 71 -17.52 -0.14 -1.73
C LYS A 71 -19.03 -0.38 -1.53
N LYS A 72 -19.44 -1.32 -0.66
CA LYS A 72 -20.85 -1.65 -0.40
C LYS A 72 -21.66 -0.54 0.27
N HIS A 73 -21.02 0.51 0.79
CA HIS A 73 -21.73 1.68 1.29
C HIS A 73 -22.33 2.56 0.17
N ASP A 74 -22.02 2.32 -1.11
CA ASP A 74 -22.52 3.11 -2.26
C ASP A 74 -23.34 2.32 -3.32
N GLY A 75 -23.95 1.19 -2.92
CA GLY A 75 -25.20 0.74 -3.55
C GLY A 75 -25.17 0.17 -4.99
N GLN A 76 -24.07 -0.42 -5.49
CA GLN A 76 -24.09 -1.13 -6.78
C GLN A 76 -23.66 -2.61 -6.74
N PRO A 77 -24.34 -3.52 -7.49
CA PRO A 77 -24.02 -4.94 -7.52
C PRO A 77 -22.77 -5.26 -8.36
N MET A 78 -22.06 -6.32 -7.95
CA MET A 78 -20.77 -6.73 -8.48
C MET A 78 -20.84 -7.46 -9.83
N SER A 79 -19.86 -7.17 -10.69
CA SER A 79 -19.42 -8.07 -11.77
C SER A 79 -18.08 -8.71 -11.39
N THR A 80 -17.97 -10.01 -11.59
CA THR A 80 -16.86 -10.88 -11.20
C THR A 80 -15.79 -10.99 -12.29
N VAL A 81 -14.61 -10.37 -12.17
CA VAL A 81 -13.37 -10.78 -12.90
C VAL A 81 -12.10 -10.25 -12.19
N GLY A 82 -11.09 -11.13 -11.97
CA GLY A 82 -9.66 -10.82 -12.15
C GLY A 82 -8.79 -10.30 -10.98
N ASP A 83 -7.88 -11.17 -10.52
CA ASP A 83 -6.87 -11.12 -9.43
C ASP A 83 -5.79 -10.00 -9.50
N GLY A 84 -6.02 -8.92 -10.24
CA GLY A 84 -5.10 -7.76 -10.34
C GLY A 84 -5.79 -6.43 -10.63
N SER A 85 -7.10 -6.46 -10.86
CA SER A 85 -7.89 -5.30 -11.28
C SER A 85 -8.24 -4.35 -10.12
N GLN A 86 -8.11 -4.78 -8.87
CA GLN A 86 -8.79 -4.14 -7.73
C GLN A 86 -7.95 -3.07 -7.01
N THR A 87 -6.66 -3.30 -6.77
CA THR A 87 -5.74 -2.23 -6.32
C THR A 87 -5.58 -1.17 -7.41
N SER A 88 -5.47 -1.61 -8.67
CA SER A 88 -5.51 -0.70 -9.81
C SER A 88 -6.83 0.07 -9.89
N SER A 89 -7.97 -0.55 -9.54
CA SER A 89 -9.27 0.13 -9.48
C SER A 89 -9.35 1.12 -8.33
N LEU A 90 -8.77 0.84 -7.16
CA LEU A 90 -8.75 1.79 -6.03
C LEU A 90 -7.86 2.99 -6.30
N ILE A 91 -6.69 2.75 -6.89
CA ILE A 91 -5.79 3.83 -7.30
C ILE A 91 -6.45 4.64 -8.40
N SER A 92 -7.08 3.98 -9.39
CA SER A 92 -7.87 4.65 -10.43
C SER A 92 -9.01 5.47 -9.83
N GLU A 93 -9.78 4.91 -8.89
CA GLU A 93 -10.89 5.61 -8.25
C GLU A 93 -10.41 6.79 -7.39
N ALA A 94 -9.32 6.63 -6.65
CA ALA A 94 -8.70 7.73 -5.91
C ALA A 94 -8.20 8.84 -6.86
N SER A 95 -7.63 8.47 -8.01
CA SER A 95 -7.23 9.40 -9.06
C SER A 95 -8.44 10.13 -9.67
N ASP A 96 -9.50 9.41 -10.03
CA ASP A 96 -10.73 10.00 -10.58
C ASP A 96 -11.37 10.97 -9.58
N GLN A 97 -11.40 10.60 -8.29
CA GLN A 97 -11.89 11.47 -7.21
C GLN A 97 -11.01 12.72 -7.01
N LEU A 98 -9.70 12.61 -7.16
CA LEU A 98 -8.78 13.75 -7.11
C LEU A 98 -8.97 14.68 -8.31
N ASP A 99 -9.19 14.14 -9.50
CA ASP A 99 -9.45 14.92 -10.71
C ASP A 99 -10.79 15.67 -10.60
N GLU A 100 -11.83 15.02 -10.09
CA GLU A 100 -13.12 15.70 -9.82
C GLU A 100 -12.97 16.84 -8.81
N ILE A 101 -12.17 16.63 -7.75
CA ILE A 101 -11.84 17.68 -6.78
C ILE A 101 -11.12 18.83 -7.48
N LEU A 102 -10.10 18.54 -8.28
CA LEU A 102 -9.31 19.54 -8.96
C LEU A 102 -10.18 20.41 -9.88
N ILE A 103 -11.00 19.79 -10.72
CA ILE A 103 -11.94 20.49 -11.61
C ILE A 103 -12.92 21.35 -10.81
N ALA A 104 -13.53 20.81 -9.76
CA ALA A 104 -14.48 21.56 -8.94
C ALA A 104 -13.83 22.75 -8.23
N THR A 105 -12.60 22.58 -7.73
CA THR A 105 -11.86 23.67 -7.08
C THR A 105 -11.43 24.74 -8.06
N GLU A 106 -11.03 24.37 -9.28
CA GLU A 106 -10.69 25.32 -10.34
C GLU A 106 -11.93 26.12 -10.76
N GLN A 107 -13.06 25.47 -10.99
CA GLN A 107 -14.32 26.13 -11.33
C GLN A 107 -14.78 27.11 -10.23
N ALA A 108 -14.71 26.70 -8.96
CA ALA A 108 -15.05 27.58 -7.85
C ALA A 108 -14.08 28.78 -7.76
N ALA A 109 -12.78 28.57 -8.00
CA ALA A 109 -11.80 29.64 -7.99
C ALA A 109 -12.03 30.65 -9.13
N VAL A 110 -12.30 30.18 -10.35
CA VAL A 110 -12.65 31.03 -11.50
C VAL A 110 -13.92 31.82 -11.20
N GLN A 111 -14.96 31.17 -10.68
CA GLN A 111 -16.22 31.82 -10.33
C GLN A 111 -16.02 32.92 -9.27
N VAL A 112 -15.18 32.68 -8.25
CA VAL A 112 -14.87 33.68 -7.24
C VAL A 112 -14.08 34.85 -7.85
N MET A 113 -13.12 34.58 -8.73
CA MET A 113 -12.38 35.63 -9.44
C MET A 113 -13.30 36.52 -10.27
N ASP A 114 -14.20 35.93 -11.06
CA ASP A 114 -15.18 36.67 -11.88
C ASP A 114 -16.08 37.59 -11.01
N ILE A 115 -16.54 37.09 -9.86
CA ILE A 115 -17.35 37.88 -8.94
C ILE A 115 -16.53 39.04 -8.37
N VAL A 116 -15.30 38.77 -7.93
CA VAL A 116 -14.42 39.81 -7.35
C VAL A 116 -14.07 40.88 -8.39
N GLU A 117 -13.83 40.53 -9.65
CA GLU A 117 -13.61 41.49 -10.73
C GLU A 117 -14.82 42.43 -10.91
N ASN A 118 -16.03 41.87 -10.98
CA ASN A 118 -17.26 42.67 -11.04
C ASN A 118 -17.44 43.55 -9.77
N GLN A 119 -17.11 43.04 -8.59
CA GLN A 119 -17.15 43.84 -7.35
C GLN A 119 -16.16 45.01 -7.40
N MET A 120 -14.97 44.85 -8.02
CA MET A 120 -14.01 45.93 -8.21
C MET A 120 -14.54 47.02 -9.13
N GLU A 121 -15.21 46.67 -10.23
CA GLU A 121 -15.87 47.64 -11.12
C GLU A 121 -16.98 48.42 -10.39
N LEU A 122 -17.85 47.70 -9.66
CA LEU A 122 -18.91 48.30 -8.84
C LEU A 122 -18.34 49.24 -7.78
N GLN A 123 -17.21 48.88 -7.17
CA GLN A 123 -16.52 49.71 -6.18
C GLN A 123 -15.93 50.98 -6.80
N ALA A 124 -15.41 50.91 -8.02
CA ALA A 124 -14.94 52.07 -8.77
C ALA A 124 -16.10 53.01 -9.14
N GLU A 125 -17.23 52.49 -9.62
CA GLU A 125 -18.45 53.27 -9.90
C GLU A 125 -18.95 53.98 -8.65
N MET A 126 -19.02 53.25 -7.53
CA MET A 126 -19.44 53.78 -6.24
C MET A 126 -18.52 54.92 -5.79
N THR A 127 -17.20 54.76 -5.94
CA THR A 127 -16.20 55.78 -5.62
C THR A 127 -16.40 57.04 -6.47
N ALA A 128 -16.65 56.88 -7.77
CA ALA A 128 -16.93 58.00 -8.66
C ALA A 128 -18.22 58.75 -8.28
N ILE A 129 -19.26 58.05 -7.82
CA ILE A 129 -20.49 58.68 -7.30
C ILE A 129 -20.19 59.47 -6.02
N LEU A 130 -19.44 58.89 -5.08
CA LEU A 130 -19.10 59.52 -3.80
C LEU A 130 -18.23 60.78 -3.98
N GLU A 131 -17.28 60.77 -4.90
CA GLU A 131 -16.48 61.97 -5.21
C GLU A 131 -17.34 63.11 -5.78
N ARG A 132 -18.38 62.81 -6.59
CA ARG A 132 -19.32 63.84 -7.05
C ARG A 132 -20.08 64.50 -5.90
N PHE A 133 -20.38 63.76 -4.83
CA PHE A 133 -21.07 64.31 -3.66
C PHE A 133 -20.24 65.37 -2.93
N ARG A 134 -18.90 65.24 -2.94
CA ARG A 134 -17.99 66.23 -2.36
C ARG A 134 -18.03 67.57 -3.09
N SER A 135 -18.41 67.58 -4.37
CA SER A 135 -18.37 68.76 -5.25
C SER A 135 -19.71 69.49 -5.46
N GLY A 136 -20.86 68.85 -5.17
CA GLY A 136 -22.16 69.44 -5.50
C GLY A 136 -23.39 68.89 -4.78
N GLY A 137 -23.20 68.13 -3.69
CA GLY A 137 -24.30 67.52 -2.92
C GLY A 137 -24.86 66.23 -3.53
N ALA A 138 -25.65 65.50 -2.74
CA ALA A 138 -26.18 64.20 -3.14
C ALA A 138 -27.48 64.33 -3.92
N ARG A 139 -27.48 63.93 -5.20
CA ARG A 139 -28.69 63.84 -6.02
C ARG A 139 -29.42 62.53 -5.73
N ALA A 140 -30.75 62.54 -5.74
CA ALA A 140 -31.55 61.33 -5.51
C ALA A 140 -31.21 60.17 -6.46
N VAL A 141 -30.86 60.47 -7.72
CA VAL A 141 -30.45 59.47 -8.72
C VAL A 141 -29.14 58.78 -8.30
N ASP A 142 -28.16 59.55 -7.87
CA ASP A 142 -26.85 59.04 -7.44
C ASP A 142 -26.97 58.23 -6.12
N VAL A 143 -27.85 58.64 -5.20
CA VAL A 143 -28.15 57.89 -3.97
C VAL A 143 -28.84 56.56 -4.27
N ASN A 144 -29.82 56.55 -5.19
CA ASN A 144 -30.49 55.31 -5.60
C ASN A 144 -29.52 54.36 -6.32
N ALA A 145 -28.60 54.87 -7.13
CA ALA A 145 -27.55 54.08 -7.76
C ALA A 145 -26.66 53.41 -6.70
N LEU A 146 -26.17 54.17 -5.70
CA LEU A 146 -25.42 53.65 -4.56
C LEU A 146 -26.13 52.52 -3.80
N ILE A 147 -27.43 52.68 -3.53
CA ILE A 147 -28.25 51.64 -2.87
C ILE A 147 -28.30 50.38 -3.73
N SER A 148 -28.53 50.53 -5.04
CA SER A 148 -28.59 49.39 -5.96
C SER A 148 -27.24 48.66 -6.09
N THR A 149 -26.13 49.41 -6.13
CA THR A 149 -24.77 48.84 -6.16
C THR A 149 -24.46 48.09 -4.87
N ASN A 150 -24.88 48.62 -3.71
CA ASN A 150 -24.70 47.96 -2.43
C ASN A 150 -25.50 46.64 -2.32
N GLN A 151 -26.73 46.62 -2.85
CA GLN A 151 -27.52 45.39 -2.96
C GLN A 151 -26.82 44.35 -3.84
N ARG A 152 -26.31 44.76 -5.01
CA ARG A 152 -25.53 43.87 -5.90
C ARG A 152 -24.28 43.32 -5.22
N LEU A 153 -23.53 44.15 -4.48
CA LEU A 153 -22.39 43.69 -3.69
C LEU A 153 -22.79 42.63 -2.65
N SER A 154 -23.94 42.81 -1.98
CA SER A 154 -24.46 41.85 -1.02
C SER A 154 -24.80 40.51 -1.68
N ASP A 155 -25.45 40.55 -2.85
CA ASP A 155 -25.74 39.34 -3.64
C ASP A 155 -24.46 38.63 -4.09
N ASP A 156 -23.44 39.39 -4.52
CA ASP A 156 -22.14 38.87 -4.92
C ASP A 156 -21.41 38.20 -3.75
N PHE A 157 -21.47 38.75 -2.53
CA PHE A 157 -20.93 38.07 -1.34
C PHE A 157 -21.64 36.74 -1.04
N MET A 158 -22.96 36.69 -1.20
CA MET A 158 -23.72 35.45 -1.04
C MET A 158 -23.32 34.40 -2.09
N ARG A 159 -23.06 34.83 -3.32
CA ARG A 159 -22.56 33.95 -4.40
C ARG A 159 -21.17 33.41 -4.10
N ILE A 160 -20.25 34.25 -3.61
CA ILE A 160 -18.91 33.81 -3.17
C ILE A 160 -19.03 32.78 -2.05
N MET A 161 -19.84 33.05 -1.02
CA MET A 161 -20.04 32.09 0.07
C MET A 161 -20.61 30.76 -0.43
N THR A 162 -21.51 30.80 -1.41
CA THR A 162 -22.08 29.59 -2.01
C THR A 162 -21.01 28.83 -2.81
N ALA A 163 -20.21 29.51 -3.63
CA ALA A 163 -19.12 28.91 -4.39
C ALA A 163 -18.07 28.25 -3.48
N LEU A 164 -17.73 28.90 -2.37
CA LEU A 164 -16.79 28.36 -1.38
C LEU A 164 -17.38 27.26 -0.49
N SER A 165 -18.71 27.16 -0.36
CA SER A 165 -19.35 26.12 0.47
C SER A 165 -19.06 24.69 0.00
N PHE A 166 -18.72 24.50 -1.27
CA PHE A 166 -18.29 23.21 -1.83
C PHE A 166 -16.94 22.70 -1.29
N GLN A 167 -16.20 23.54 -0.55
CA GLN A 167 -14.98 23.12 0.14
C GLN A 167 -15.24 22.01 1.18
N ASP A 168 -16.41 21.97 1.82
CA ASP A 168 -16.72 20.91 2.78
C ASP A 168 -16.80 19.53 2.08
N LEU A 169 -17.49 19.47 0.94
CA LEU A 169 -17.58 18.25 0.13
C LEU A 169 -16.21 17.83 -0.40
N THR A 170 -15.40 18.80 -0.83
CA THR A 170 -14.02 18.58 -1.27
C THR A 170 -13.17 18.00 -0.14
N GLY A 171 -13.26 18.56 1.07
CA GLY A 171 -12.55 18.06 2.24
C GLY A 171 -12.95 16.64 2.65
N GLN A 172 -14.24 16.31 2.52
CA GLN A 172 -14.73 14.95 2.76
C GLN A 172 -14.18 13.95 1.73
N ARG A 173 -14.15 14.32 0.44
CA ARG A 173 -13.57 13.48 -0.62
C ARG A 173 -12.06 13.27 -0.42
N ILE A 174 -11.31 14.32 -0.08
CA ILE A 174 -9.87 14.21 0.25
C ILE A 174 -9.66 13.25 1.43
N LYS A 175 -10.47 13.32 2.49
CA LYS A 175 -10.38 12.38 3.62
C LYS A 175 -10.58 10.92 3.20
N LYS A 176 -11.52 10.65 2.29
CA LYS A 176 -11.74 9.29 1.73
C LYS A 176 -10.52 8.80 0.94
N ILE A 177 -9.95 9.65 0.10
CA ILE A 177 -8.72 9.35 -0.66
C ILE A 177 -7.55 9.04 0.29
N ILE A 178 -7.34 9.88 1.30
CA ILE A 178 -6.29 9.66 2.31
C ILE A 178 -6.48 8.32 3.03
N ALA A 179 -7.73 7.96 3.37
CA ALA A 179 -8.02 6.68 4.00
C ALA A 179 -7.71 5.50 3.08
N ALA A 180 -8.04 5.60 1.78
CA ALA A 180 -7.72 4.58 0.78
C ALA A 180 -6.21 4.40 0.63
N ILE A 181 -5.44 5.49 0.56
CA ILE A 181 -3.97 5.45 0.46
C ILE A 181 -3.37 4.79 1.71
N LYS A 182 -3.81 5.18 2.91
CA LYS A 182 -3.34 4.56 4.17
C LYS A 182 -3.65 3.07 4.25
N GLN A 183 -4.76 2.63 3.65
CA GLN A 183 -5.10 1.22 3.58
C GLN A 183 -4.16 0.46 2.65
N VAL A 184 -3.87 1.01 1.46
CA VAL A 184 -2.88 0.44 0.53
C VAL A 184 -1.50 0.37 1.17
N GLU A 185 -1.07 1.44 1.84
CA GLU A 185 0.20 1.49 2.58
C GLU A 185 0.30 0.38 3.62
N ARG A 186 -0.72 0.24 4.48
CA ARG A 186 -0.76 -0.82 5.51
C ARG A 186 -0.68 -2.21 4.90
N ILE A 187 -1.42 -2.45 3.83
CA ILE A 187 -1.46 -3.72 3.13
C ILE A 187 -0.09 -4.07 2.55
N THR A 188 0.54 -3.12 1.87
CA THR A 188 1.85 -3.33 1.26
C THR A 188 2.90 -3.57 2.34
N MET A 189 2.84 -2.82 3.45
CA MET A 189 3.73 -3.01 4.58
C MET A 189 3.57 -4.39 5.22
N ASP A 190 2.34 -4.86 5.40
CA ASP A 190 2.06 -6.19 5.96
C ASP A 190 2.60 -7.30 5.08
N LEU A 191 2.38 -7.18 3.78
CA LEU A 191 2.88 -8.13 2.81
C LEU A 191 4.40 -8.14 2.80
N PHE A 192 5.02 -6.98 2.86
CA PHE A 192 6.47 -6.83 2.86
C PHE A 192 7.12 -7.41 4.10
N VAL A 193 6.65 -7.03 5.29
CA VAL A 193 7.18 -7.53 6.58
C VAL A 193 6.92 -9.03 6.72
N SER A 194 5.73 -9.51 6.37
CA SER A 194 5.44 -10.95 6.44
C SER A 194 6.29 -11.78 5.47
N THR A 195 6.56 -11.26 4.28
CA THR A 195 7.42 -11.94 3.29
C THR A 195 8.89 -11.89 3.72
N GLY A 196 9.38 -10.74 4.18
CA GLY A 196 10.74 -10.59 4.68
C GLY A 196 11.05 -11.48 5.87
N LEU A 197 10.13 -11.58 6.84
CA LEU A 197 10.27 -12.48 7.99
C LEU A 197 10.30 -13.97 7.59
N LYS A 198 9.58 -14.36 6.53
CA LYS A 198 9.60 -15.74 6.01
C LYS A 198 10.88 -16.05 5.26
N ILE A 199 11.40 -15.13 4.46
CA ILE A 199 12.68 -15.31 3.76
C ILE A 199 13.81 -15.47 4.77
N LYS A 200 13.88 -14.57 5.76
CA LYS A 200 14.90 -14.62 6.82
C LYS A 200 14.82 -15.91 7.64
N GLY A 201 13.61 -16.36 7.98
CA GLY A 201 13.42 -17.61 8.71
C GLY A 201 13.84 -18.86 7.93
N LEU A 202 13.74 -18.83 6.60
CA LEU A 202 14.18 -19.92 5.72
C LEU A 202 15.71 -19.91 5.50
N ASP A 203 16.33 -18.73 5.48
CA ASP A 203 17.79 -18.57 5.41
C ASP A 203 18.48 -19.01 6.71
N GLU A 204 17.85 -18.76 7.87
CA GLU A 204 18.37 -19.17 9.18
C GLU A 204 18.21 -20.68 9.44
N ASP A 205 17.13 -21.31 8.95
CA ASP A 205 16.89 -22.75 9.09
C ASP A 205 16.12 -23.34 7.87
N PRO A 206 16.84 -23.92 6.89
CA PRO A 206 16.24 -24.45 5.67
C PRO A 206 15.37 -25.71 5.86
N ASP A 207 15.50 -26.40 6.98
CA ASP A 207 14.78 -27.65 7.27
C ASP A 207 13.50 -27.42 8.11
N ARG A 208 13.20 -26.16 8.44
CA ARG A 208 12.07 -25.77 9.30
C ARG A 208 10.74 -25.80 8.56
N ASP A 209 9.70 -26.29 9.22
CA ASP A 209 8.35 -26.39 8.65
C ASP A 209 7.78 -25.00 8.32
N ILE A 210 7.44 -24.82 7.05
CA ILE A 210 6.89 -23.60 6.45
C ILE A 210 5.58 -23.16 7.15
N GLN A 211 4.78 -24.10 7.66
CA GLN A 211 3.54 -23.81 8.40
C GLN A 211 3.83 -23.10 9.73
N ILE A 212 4.89 -23.50 10.43
CA ILE A 212 5.32 -22.90 11.69
C ILE A 212 5.88 -21.51 11.43
N LEU A 213 6.68 -21.37 10.37
CA LEU A 213 7.26 -20.09 9.96
C LEU A 213 6.17 -19.06 9.58
N ASN A 214 5.13 -19.50 8.89
CA ASN A 214 3.98 -18.67 8.56
C ASN A 214 3.23 -18.17 9.80
N THR A 215 3.02 -19.05 10.77
CA THR A 215 2.32 -18.72 12.01
C THR A 215 3.13 -17.74 12.85
N GLU A 216 4.45 -17.94 12.93
CA GLU A 216 5.36 -17.08 13.68
C GLU A 216 5.51 -15.69 13.03
N ALA A 217 5.62 -15.63 11.70
CA ALA A 217 5.67 -14.38 10.95
C ALA A 217 4.37 -13.57 11.13
N ARG A 218 3.19 -14.21 11.04
CA ARG A 218 1.90 -13.54 11.29
C ARG A 218 1.77 -13.05 12.72
N ARG A 219 2.26 -13.83 13.70
CA ARG A 219 2.25 -13.44 15.12
C ARG A 219 3.14 -12.22 15.36
N LYS A 220 4.37 -12.20 14.83
CA LYS A 220 5.29 -11.06 14.95
C LYS A 220 4.74 -9.81 14.27
N VAL A 221 4.14 -9.93 13.08
CA VAL A 221 3.42 -8.81 12.42
C VAL A 221 2.27 -8.29 13.28
N SER A 222 1.52 -9.18 13.94
CA SER A 222 0.43 -8.79 14.84
C SER A 222 0.92 -8.14 16.14
N GLU A 223 2.07 -8.57 16.67
CA GLU A 223 2.68 -7.99 17.87
C GLU A 223 3.23 -6.59 17.60
N LEU A 224 3.82 -6.37 16.42
CA LEU A 224 4.23 -5.04 15.93
C LEU A 224 3.04 -4.08 15.73
N LYS A 225 1.80 -4.61 15.66
CA LYS A 225 0.56 -3.87 15.42
C LYS A 225 -0.35 -3.66 16.63
N GLY A 226 0.08 -4.06 17.83
CA GLY A 226 -0.69 -3.86 19.06
C GLY A 226 -1.07 -2.39 19.34
N PRO A 227 -2.02 -2.11 20.26
CA PRO A 227 -2.59 -0.77 20.47
C PRO A 227 -1.48 0.26 20.69
N GLN A 228 -1.40 1.18 19.74
CA GLN A 228 -0.34 2.17 19.60
C GLN A 228 -0.39 3.21 20.73
N THR A 229 0.42 2.99 21.76
CA THR A 229 0.87 4.07 22.63
C THR A 229 2.39 4.06 22.85
N ASP A 230 3.09 2.96 22.51
CA ASP A 230 4.54 2.84 22.80
C ASP A 230 5.30 1.84 21.89
N THR A 231 4.74 1.39 20.76
CA THR A 231 5.51 0.62 19.77
C THR A 231 6.25 1.61 18.88
N LYS A 232 7.57 1.68 19.07
CA LYS A 232 8.42 2.70 18.45
C LYS A 232 8.56 2.39 16.98
N GLN A 233 8.29 3.37 16.12
CA GLN A 233 8.65 3.36 14.70
C GLN A 233 10.06 2.77 14.45
N GLN A 234 10.98 3.00 15.39
CA GLN A 234 12.33 2.42 15.44
C GLN A 234 12.37 0.89 15.37
N ASP A 235 11.45 0.15 15.99
CA ASP A 235 11.47 -1.32 15.96
C ASP A 235 11.07 -1.86 14.58
N VAL A 236 10.27 -1.08 13.84
CA VAL A 236 9.89 -1.38 12.45
C VAL A 236 11.04 -1.01 11.52
N ASP A 237 11.63 0.17 11.71
CA ASP A 237 12.79 0.65 10.94
C ASP A 237 14.01 -0.27 11.15
N ASP A 238 14.28 -0.72 12.37
CA ASP A 238 15.35 -1.68 12.68
C ASP A 238 15.08 -3.05 12.04
N LEU A 239 13.82 -3.46 11.93
CA LEU A 239 13.44 -4.70 11.25
C LEU A 239 13.64 -4.57 9.72
N LEU A 240 13.32 -3.41 9.15
CA LEU A 240 13.56 -3.08 7.74
C LEU A 240 15.07 -3.03 7.42
N ALA A 241 15.86 -2.38 8.28
CA ALA A 241 17.31 -2.34 8.21
C ALA A 241 17.94 -3.75 8.32
N GLN A 242 17.44 -4.58 9.25
CA GLN A 242 17.89 -5.98 9.40
C GLN A 242 17.46 -6.89 8.25
N LEU A 243 16.48 -6.49 7.45
CA LEU A 243 16.08 -7.16 6.21
C LEU A 243 16.84 -6.61 5.00
N GLY A 244 17.72 -5.62 5.19
CA GLY A 244 18.58 -5.03 4.16
C GLY A 244 17.86 -4.06 3.22
N LEU A 245 16.81 -3.39 3.70
CA LEU A 245 15.81 -2.69 2.89
C LEU A 245 15.68 -1.19 3.22
N ASP A 246 16.74 -0.58 3.77
CA ASP A 246 16.91 0.88 3.88
C ASP A 246 17.38 1.53 2.56
#